data_AF-A0A514WUR5-F1
#
_entry.id   AF-A0A514WUR5-F1
#
_cell.length_a   1.000
_cell.length_b   1.000
_cell.length_c   1.000
_cell.angle_alpha   90.00
_cell.angle_beta   90.00
_cell.angle_gamma   90.00
#
_symmetry.space_group_name_H-M   'P 1'
#
loop_
_entity.id
_entity.type
_entity.pdbx_description
1 polymer ?
#
loop_
_entity_poly.entity_id
_entity_poly.type
_entity_poly.pdbx_seq_one_letter_code
_entity_poly.pdbx_strand_id
1 'polypeptide(L)'
;MSNVNPLFVDSTKPIGDKVVTNVELLHVTLQSGESLFFELTDEFGFVQRFAMKLLETKKSAKYTAEVWLKYQHQIQYRFLIVAEGVETQTSATREVCVGHIISEKWEPCTEPQLIKTTKAKRAKPKSPATADKNAAPTIKAKSAKPLYEPHLVDQIKSLFDDLL
;
A
#
# COMPACT_ATOMS: atom_id res chain seq x y z
N MET A 1 -52.50 -5.79 13.86
CA MET A 1 -51.54 -4.93 14.59
C MET A 1 -50.20 -5.64 14.56
N SER A 2 -49.26 -5.17 13.74
CA SER A 2 -47.97 -5.82 13.52
C SER A 2 -47.03 -5.54 14.70
N ASN A 3 -46.73 -6.61 15.43
CA ASN A 3 -45.81 -6.63 16.56
C ASN A 3 -44.36 -6.65 16.03
N VAL A 4 -43.80 -5.47 15.75
CA VAL A 4 -42.39 -5.34 15.33
C VAL A 4 -41.56 -5.13 16.59
N ASN A 5 -40.73 -6.13 16.91
CA ASN A 5 -39.84 -6.13 18.06
C ASN A 5 -38.80 -4.98 17.94
N PRO A 6 -38.82 -3.96 18.83
CA PRO A 6 -37.96 -2.78 18.71
C PRO A 6 -36.48 -3.06 19.05
N LEU A 7 -36.14 -4.28 19.49
CA LEU A 7 -34.78 -4.66 19.87
C LEU A 7 -33.86 -5.02 18.69
N PHE A 8 -34.41 -5.17 17.48
CA PHE A 8 -33.63 -5.40 16.27
C PHE A 8 -33.78 -4.21 15.33
N VAL A 9 -33.35 -3.04 15.81
CA VAL A 9 -32.94 -1.98 14.91
C VAL A 9 -31.68 -2.50 14.23
N ASP A 10 -31.75 -2.79 12.93
CA ASP A 10 -30.62 -3.13 12.06
C ASP A 10 -29.51 -2.07 12.21
N SER A 11 -28.62 -2.26 13.19
CA SER A 11 -27.44 -1.43 13.45
C SER A 11 -26.30 -1.78 12.50
N THR A 12 -26.65 -2.07 11.24
CA THR A 12 -25.72 -2.41 10.15
C THR A 12 -25.70 -1.33 9.07
N LYS A 13 -26.46 -0.24 9.23
CA LYS A 13 -26.32 0.94 8.38
C LYS A 13 -25.18 1.79 8.92
N PRO A 14 -24.02 1.89 8.23
CA PRO A 14 -23.01 2.86 8.62
C PRO A 14 -23.63 4.26 8.56
N ILE A 15 -23.79 4.88 9.75
CA ILE A 15 -24.26 6.26 9.90
C ILE A 15 -23.09 7.16 9.52
N GLY A 16 -23.07 7.52 8.25
CA GLY A 16 -22.16 8.50 7.69
C GLY A 16 -22.73 8.87 6.33
N ASP A 17 -22.96 10.16 6.11
CA ASP A 17 -23.37 10.65 4.81
C ASP A 17 -22.26 10.29 3.82
N LYS A 18 -22.51 9.26 3.00
CA LYS A 18 -21.62 8.93 1.91
C LYS A 18 -21.90 9.91 0.78
N VAL A 19 -20.85 10.52 0.27
CA VAL A 19 -20.92 11.37 -0.92
C VAL A 19 -20.25 10.65 -2.08
N VAL A 20 -20.78 10.92 -3.27
CA VAL A 20 -20.06 10.60 -4.51
C VAL A 20 -19.02 11.68 -4.71
N THR A 21 -17.75 11.29 -4.69
CA THR A 21 -16.63 12.16 -4.96
C THR A 21 -16.13 11.89 -6.37
N ASN A 22 -16.12 12.93 -7.22
CA ASN A 22 -15.51 12.87 -8.53
C ASN A 22 -14.01 13.14 -8.41
N VAL A 23 -13.20 12.15 -8.75
CA VAL A 23 -11.75 12.29 -8.83
C VAL A 23 -11.37 12.62 -10.25
N GLU A 24 -10.57 13.68 -10.43
CA GLU A 24 -10.19 14.21 -11.72
C GLU A 24 -8.68 14.38 -11.80
N LEU A 25 -8.06 13.77 -12.80
CA LEU A 25 -6.64 13.87 -13.03
C LEU A 25 -6.34 14.46 -14.41
N LEU A 26 -5.49 15.47 -14.41
CA LEU A 26 -5.11 16.27 -15.57
C LEU A 26 -3.62 16.09 -15.87
N HIS A 27 -3.26 16.26 -17.15
CA HIS A 27 -1.88 16.24 -17.66
C HIS A 27 -1.15 14.89 -17.58
N VAL A 28 -1.89 13.78 -17.61
CA VAL A 28 -1.31 12.44 -17.69
C VAL A 28 -1.36 11.92 -19.13
N THR A 29 -0.24 11.39 -19.61
CA THR A 29 -0.14 10.66 -20.88
C THR A 29 0.16 9.21 -20.56
N LEU A 30 -0.69 8.29 -21.03
CA LEU A 30 -0.49 6.85 -20.89
C LEU A 30 0.06 6.27 -22.20
N GLN A 31 0.98 5.32 -22.09
CA GLN A 31 1.46 4.51 -23.19
C GLN A 31 0.51 3.34 -23.47
N SER A 32 0.66 2.70 -24.63
CA SER A 32 -0.14 1.53 -24.99
C SER A 32 0.09 0.40 -23.97
N GLY A 33 -1.00 -0.12 -23.40
CA GLY A 33 -0.96 -1.17 -22.38
C GLY A 33 -0.85 -0.68 -20.94
N GLU A 34 -0.70 0.63 -20.72
CA GLU A 34 -0.74 1.23 -19.38
C GLU A 34 -2.18 1.48 -18.91
N SER A 35 -2.39 1.38 -17.61
CA SER A 35 -3.65 1.66 -16.94
C SER A 35 -3.42 2.57 -15.74
N LEU A 36 -4.33 3.52 -15.53
CA LEU A 36 -4.26 4.50 -14.45
C LEU A 36 -5.22 4.12 -13.33
N PHE A 37 -4.71 4.15 -12.10
CA PHE A 37 -5.47 3.86 -10.89
C PHE A 37 -5.39 5.01 -9.90
N PHE A 38 -6.49 5.23 -9.21
CA PHE A 38 -6.58 6.03 -7.99
C PHE A 38 -6.57 5.08 -6.80
N GLU A 39 -5.56 5.20 -5.94
CA GLU A 39 -5.49 4.45 -4.68
C GLU A 39 -5.81 5.38 -3.52
N LEU A 40 -6.66 4.89 -2.64
CA LEU A 40 -7.16 5.60 -1.48
C LEU A 40 -6.93 4.76 -0.24
N THR A 41 -6.42 5.38 0.82
CA THR A 41 -6.28 4.83 2.16
C THR A 41 -7.18 5.62 3.10
N ASP A 42 -8.08 4.94 3.80
CA ASP A 42 -8.94 5.56 4.79
C ASP A 42 -8.24 5.76 6.15
N GLU A 43 -8.96 6.35 7.10
CA GLU A 43 -8.48 6.57 8.48
C GLU A 43 -8.15 5.28 9.24
N PHE A 44 -8.67 4.13 8.80
CA PHE A 44 -8.42 2.82 9.38
C PHE A 44 -7.27 2.08 8.70
N GLY A 45 -6.64 2.69 7.68
CA GLY A 45 -5.58 2.08 6.88
C GLY A 45 -6.08 1.10 5.82
N PHE A 46 -7.39 1.07 5.53
CA PHE A 46 -7.94 0.24 4.47
C PHE A 46 -7.64 0.86 3.10
N VAL A 47 -6.98 0.09 2.24
CA VAL A 47 -6.54 0.53 0.92
C VAL A 47 -7.52 0.05 -0.15
N GLN A 48 -8.01 0.97 -0.98
CA GLN A 48 -8.89 0.71 -2.11
C GLN A 48 -8.26 1.24 -3.39
N ARG A 49 -8.43 0.52 -4.50
CA ARG A 49 -7.95 0.93 -5.83
C ARG A 49 -9.11 1.04 -6.80
N PHE A 50 -9.13 2.14 -7.54
CA PHE A 50 -10.17 2.47 -8.49
C PHE A 50 -9.55 2.74 -9.86
N ALA A 51 -10.00 2.01 -10.89
CA ALA A 51 -9.58 2.26 -12.25
C ALA A 51 -10.14 3.60 -12.74
N MET A 52 -9.27 4.45 -13.30
CA MET A 52 -9.69 5.75 -13.83
C MET A 52 -10.09 5.62 -15.29
N LYS A 53 -11.19 6.28 -15.66
CA LYS A 53 -11.72 6.31 -17.03
C LYS A 53 -11.19 7.53 -17.76
N LEU A 54 -10.67 7.32 -18.97
CA LEU A 54 -10.28 8.40 -19.87
C LEU A 54 -11.52 9.09 -20.43
N LEU A 55 -11.58 10.41 -20.26
CA LEU A 55 -12.54 11.32 -20.86
C LEU A 55 -11.77 12.28 -21.78
N GLU A 56 -11.81 12.00 -23.08
CA GLU A 56 -11.20 12.87 -24.08
C GLU A 56 -12.13 14.04 -24.39
N THR A 57 -11.59 15.25 -24.27
CA THR A 57 -12.26 16.47 -24.73
C THR A 57 -11.45 17.07 -25.87
N LYS A 58 -12.08 17.90 -26.71
CA LYS A 58 -11.44 18.55 -27.88
C LYS A 58 -10.14 19.31 -27.57
N LYS A 59 -9.88 19.66 -26.31
CA LYS A 59 -8.72 20.44 -25.87
C LYS A 59 -7.79 19.69 -24.92
N SER A 60 -8.23 18.61 -24.28
CA SER A 60 -7.44 17.89 -23.27
C SER A 60 -7.99 16.49 -22.98
N ALA A 61 -7.09 15.57 -22.68
CA ALA A 61 -7.43 14.30 -22.03
C ALA A 61 -7.55 14.51 -20.52
N LYS A 62 -8.60 13.95 -19.91
CA LYS A 62 -8.84 13.98 -18.47
C LYS A 62 -9.18 12.58 -18.00
N TYR A 63 -8.64 12.15 -16.87
CA TYR A 63 -9.01 10.88 -16.26
C TYR A 63 -9.95 11.12 -15.10
N THR A 64 -10.99 10.29 -15.00
CA THR A 64 -12.05 10.45 -14.02
C THR A 64 -12.42 9.16 -13.32
N ALA A 65 -12.75 9.22 -12.04
CA ALA A 65 -13.33 8.11 -11.29
C ALA A 65 -14.38 8.63 -10.31
N GLU A 66 -15.44 7.84 -10.12
CA GLU A 66 -16.47 8.11 -9.11
C GLU A 66 -16.24 7.16 -7.94
N VAL A 67 -16.10 7.72 -6.74
CA VAL A 67 -15.85 6.95 -5.51
C VAL A 67 -16.82 7.37 -4.42
N TRP A 68 -17.30 6.38 -3.66
CA TRP A 68 -18.22 6.59 -2.54
C TRP A 68 -17.43 6.72 -1.25
N LEU A 69 -17.35 7.93 -0.73
CA LEU A 69 -16.53 8.26 0.44
C LEU A 69 -17.39 8.88 1.53
N LYS A 70 -16.97 8.75 2.79
CA LYS A 70 -17.68 9.37 3.91
C LYS A 70 -17.42 10.88 3.90
N TYR A 71 -18.47 11.69 3.92
CA TYR A 71 -18.36 13.14 3.83
C TYR A 71 -17.56 13.71 4.99
N GLN A 72 -16.69 14.69 4.71
CA GLN A 72 -15.82 15.35 5.68
C GLN A 72 -14.84 14.44 6.45
N HIS A 73 -14.57 13.22 5.95
CA HIS A 73 -13.51 12.37 6.49
C HIS A 73 -12.16 12.70 5.87
N GLN A 74 -11.08 12.55 6.65
CA GLN A 74 -9.73 12.61 6.12
C GLN A 74 -9.38 11.30 5.42
N ILE A 75 -8.79 11.43 4.25
CA ILE A 75 -8.30 10.31 3.44
C ILE A 75 -6.88 10.62 2.96
N GLN A 76 -6.11 9.57 2.73
CA GLN A 76 -4.88 9.66 1.97
C GLN A 76 -5.09 9.05 0.59
N TYR A 77 -4.48 9.63 -0.43
CA TYR A 77 -4.60 9.09 -1.78
C TYR A 77 -3.34 9.30 -2.61
N ARG A 78 -3.22 8.50 -3.67
CA ARG A 78 -2.18 8.64 -4.70
C ARG A 78 -2.66 8.05 -6.02
N PHE A 79 -2.01 8.45 -7.11
CA PHE A 79 -2.24 7.91 -8.45
C PHE A 79 -1.13 6.93 -8.81
N LEU A 80 -1.49 5.87 -9.53
CA LEU A 80 -0.56 4.84 -9.99
C LEU A 80 -0.77 4.55 -11.46
N ILE A 81 0.33 4.40 -12.20
CA ILE A 81 0.34 3.84 -13.54
C ILE A 81 0.81 2.40 -13.42
N VAL A 82 0.04 1.49 -14.00
CA VAL A 82 0.32 0.05 -14.02
C VAL A 82 0.47 -0.40 -15.47
N ALA A 83 1.58 -1.03 -15.78
CA ALA A 83 1.85 -1.66 -17.08
C ALA A 83 2.09 -3.16 -16.86
N GLU A 84 1.40 -4.02 -17.60
CA GLU A 84 1.57 -5.50 -17.50
C GLU A 84 1.42 -6.05 -16.06
N GLY A 85 0.61 -5.38 -15.23
CA GLY A 85 0.40 -5.76 -13.83
C GLY A 85 1.46 -5.25 -12.85
N VAL A 86 2.46 -4.51 -13.32
CA VAL A 86 3.51 -3.89 -12.49
C VAL A 86 3.29 -2.39 -12.38
N GLU A 87 3.41 -1.85 -11.15
CA GLU A 87 3.38 -0.42 -10.90
C GLU A 87 4.65 0.23 -11.46
N THR A 88 4.51 1.06 -12.49
CA THR A 88 5.64 1.72 -13.17
C THR A 88 5.90 3.11 -12.60
N GLN A 89 4.84 3.85 -12.27
CA GLN A 89 4.92 5.21 -11.75
C GLN A 89 3.87 5.45 -10.69
N THR A 90 4.22 6.24 -9.68
CA THR A 90 3.37 6.55 -8.54
C THR A 90 3.48 8.02 -8.18
N SER A 91 2.36 8.69 -7.94
CA SER A 91 2.36 10.07 -7.46
C SER A 91 2.76 10.14 -5.98
N ALA A 92 3.06 11.35 -5.50
CA ALA A 92 3.17 11.57 -4.06
C ALA A 92 1.83 11.27 -3.37
N THR A 93 1.88 10.73 -2.16
CA THR A 93 0.70 10.59 -1.31
C THR A 93 0.25 11.97 -0.84
N ARG A 94 -1.04 12.23 -0.97
CA ARG A 94 -1.72 13.46 -0.53
C ARG A 94 -2.74 13.12 0.53
N GLU A 95 -3.01 14.09 1.40
CA GLU A 95 -4.06 13.99 2.41
C GLU A 95 -5.10 15.07 2.13
N VAL A 96 -6.37 14.71 2.16
CA VAL A 96 -7.48 15.62 1.89
C VAL A 96 -8.70 15.26 2.72
N CYS A 97 -9.52 16.27 3.02
CA CYS A 97 -10.84 16.07 3.59
C CYS A 97 -11.87 15.85 2.46
N VAL A 98 -12.63 14.77 2.53
CA VAL A 98 -13.56 14.34 1.48
C VAL A 98 -14.63 15.40 1.23
N GLY A 99 -14.74 15.81 -0.04
CA GLY A 99 -15.82 16.63 -0.57
C GLY A 99 -16.45 16.01 -1.81
N HIS A 100 -17.08 16.83 -2.66
CA HIS A 100 -17.74 16.36 -3.89
C HIS A 100 -16.75 16.14 -5.05
N ILE A 101 -15.60 16.81 -5.05
CA ILE A 101 -14.63 16.77 -6.14
C ILE A 101 -13.21 16.78 -5.56
N ILE A 102 -12.34 15.94 -6.10
CA ILE A 102 -10.89 15.98 -5.92
C ILE A 102 -10.27 16.15 -7.30
N SER A 103 -9.65 17.30 -7.57
CA SER A 103 -8.99 17.58 -8.85
C SER A 103 -7.50 17.78 -8.65
N GLU A 104 -6.67 17.01 -9.35
CA GLU A 104 -5.22 17.11 -9.29
C GLU A 104 -4.60 17.18 -10.69
N LYS A 105 -3.46 17.88 -10.76
CA LYS A 105 -2.59 17.88 -11.92
C LYS A 105 -1.37 17.04 -11.58
N TRP A 106 -1.09 16.03 -12.38
CA TRP A 106 0.07 15.18 -12.20
C TRP A 106 0.73 14.93 -13.54
N GLU A 107 2.03 15.20 -13.60
CA GLU A 107 2.87 14.92 -14.75
C GLU A 107 3.80 13.76 -14.35
N PRO A 108 3.54 12.52 -14.82
CA PRO A 108 4.37 11.37 -14.50
C PRO A 108 5.79 11.60 -15.05
N CYS A 109 6.79 11.60 -14.18
CA CYS A 109 8.15 11.88 -14.58
C CYS A 109 8.70 10.67 -15.34
N THR A 110 8.83 10.80 -16.67
CA THR A 110 9.30 9.73 -17.58
C THR A 110 10.83 9.57 -17.54
N GLU A 111 11.49 9.95 -16.46
CA GLU A 111 12.92 9.67 -16.32
C GLU A 111 13.09 8.20 -15.92
N PRO A 112 13.83 7.39 -16.70
CA PRO A 112 14.15 6.03 -16.32
C PRO A 112 15.00 6.08 -15.04
N GLN A 113 14.37 5.83 -13.89
CA GLN A 113 15.09 5.70 -12.64
C GLN A 113 15.90 4.40 -12.71
N LEU A 114 17.15 4.56 -13.15
CA LEU A 114 18.22 3.59 -12.96
C LEU A 114 18.27 3.30 -11.47
N ILE A 115 17.70 2.17 -11.07
CA ILE A 115 17.71 1.67 -9.70
C ILE A 115 19.17 1.67 -9.25
N LYS A 116 19.57 2.69 -8.48
CA LYS A 116 20.84 2.69 -7.79
C LYS A 116 20.70 1.64 -6.71
N THR A 117 21.03 0.39 -7.06
CA THR A 117 21.35 -0.65 -6.09
C THR A 117 22.32 -0.02 -5.11
N THR A 118 21.85 0.24 -3.89
CA THR A 118 22.68 0.64 -2.76
C THR A 118 23.67 -0.49 -2.56
N LYS A 119 24.84 -0.38 -3.18
CA LYS A 119 25.97 -1.27 -2.93
C LYS A 119 26.24 -1.16 -1.44
N ALA A 120 25.83 -2.18 -0.68
CA ALA A 120 26.20 -2.36 0.70
C ALA A 120 27.71 -2.15 0.79
N LYS A 121 28.13 -1.08 1.47
CA LYS A 121 29.54 -0.85 1.80
C LYS A 121 29.99 -2.04 2.63
N ARG A 122 30.67 -2.98 1.99
CA ARG A 122 31.38 -4.10 2.59
C ARG A 122 32.35 -3.52 3.62
N ALA A 123 31.99 -3.58 4.90
CA ALA A 123 32.87 -3.19 6.00
C ALA A 123 34.08 -4.14 5.97
N LYS A 124 35.27 -3.57 5.76
CA LYS A 124 36.54 -4.31 5.90
C LYS A 124 36.73 -4.67 7.38
N PRO A 125 36.99 -5.93 7.75
CA PRO A 125 37.38 -6.27 9.12
C PRO A 125 38.79 -5.73 9.37
N LYS A 126 38.93 -4.86 10.38
CA LYS A 126 40.23 -4.50 10.97
C LYS A 126 40.65 -5.66 11.88
N SER A 127 41.73 -6.34 11.53
CA SER A 127 42.46 -7.27 12.38
C SER A 127 42.98 -6.57 13.66
N PRO A 128 42.91 -7.20 14.84
CA PRO A 128 43.50 -6.64 16.07
C PRO A 128 44.96 -7.07 16.25
N ALA A 129 45.81 -6.15 16.69
CA ALA A 129 47.17 -6.41 17.14
C ALA A 129 47.30 -6.11 18.65
N THR A 130 47.54 -7.19 19.41
CA THR A 130 48.37 -7.35 20.64
C THR A 130 48.33 -6.41 21.87
N ALA A 131 48.13 -7.08 23.04
CA ALA A 131 48.70 -6.89 24.41
C ALA A 131 48.41 -5.57 25.19
N ASP A 132 48.19 -5.51 26.51
CA ASP A 132 48.63 -6.32 27.66
C ASP A 132 47.78 -6.02 28.94
N LYS A 133 47.60 -7.02 29.82
CA LYS A 133 47.41 -7.03 31.31
C LYS A 133 46.40 -6.10 32.04
N ASN A 134 45.37 -6.69 32.67
CA ASN A 134 45.28 -6.94 34.13
C ASN A 134 43.86 -7.32 34.62
N ALA A 135 43.82 -8.25 35.57
CA ALA A 135 42.81 -8.52 36.61
C ALA A 135 41.43 -9.15 36.25
N ALA A 136 41.23 -10.35 36.81
CA ALA A 136 39.98 -11.11 37.00
C ALA A 136 39.05 -10.44 38.06
N PRO A 137 37.78 -10.87 38.32
CA PRO A 137 37.22 -12.20 38.04
C PRO A 137 35.75 -12.30 37.54
N THR A 138 35.51 -13.43 36.87
CA THR A 138 34.35 -14.35 36.94
C THR A 138 32.94 -13.76 37.06
N ILE A 139 32.20 -13.74 35.94
CA ILE A 139 30.75 -13.96 35.95
C ILE A 139 30.41 -15.01 34.89
N LYS A 140 29.84 -16.12 35.36
CA LYS A 140 29.32 -17.22 34.54
C LYS A 140 28.10 -16.74 33.76
N ALA A 141 28.24 -16.49 32.45
CA ALA A 141 27.10 -16.36 31.54
C ALA A 141 27.00 -17.64 30.70
N LYS A 142 25.86 -18.31 30.86
CA LYS A 142 25.54 -19.59 30.22
C LYS A 142 25.56 -19.45 28.70
N SER A 143 26.07 -20.51 28.07
CA SER A 143 26.07 -20.76 26.63
C SER A 143 24.67 -20.63 26.01
N ALA A 144 24.56 -19.83 24.96
CA ALA A 144 23.54 -20.05 23.92
C ALA A 144 24.29 -20.32 22.61
N LYS A 145 24.31 -21.58 22.18
CA LYS A 145 24.65 -21.94 20.80
C LYS A 145 23.40 -21.76 19.92
N PRO A 146 23.59 -21.41 18.64
CA PRO A 146 22.51 -21.14 17.69
C PRO A 146 22.04 -22.43 17.02
N LEU A 147 20.77 -22.50 16.59
CA LEU A 147 20.36 -23.47 15.58
C LEU A 147 19.21 -22.89 14.73
N TYR A 148 19.57 -22.46 13.53
CA TYR A 148 18.79 -22.59 12.30
C TYR A 148 18.47 -24.11 12.14
N GLU A 149 17.34 -24.63 11.66
CA GLU A 149 16.42 -24.23 10.59
C GLU A 149 15.15 -25.16 10.62
N PRO A 150 14.36 -25.37 9.54
CA PRO A 150 12.94 -25.01 9.39
C PRO A 150 11.96 -26.19 9.56
N HIS A 151 10.73 -25.94 10.07
CA HIS A 151 9.71 -27.00 10.20
C HIS A 151 8.31 -26.54 9.72
N LEU A 152 8.21 -26.11 8.46
CA LEU A 152 6.93 -25.69 7.87
C LEU A 152 6.63 -26.32 6.49
N VAL A 153 7.27 -27.44 6.15
CA VAL A 153 7.01 -28.15 4.87
C VAL A 153 6.27 -29.48 5.07
N ASP A 154 6.22 -30.03 6.28
CA ASP A 154 5.61 -31.36 6.52
C ASP A 154 4.11 -31.36 6.84
N GLN A 155 3.47 -30.21 7.04
CA GLN A 155 2.03 -30.16 7.34
C GLN A 155 1.11 -30.05 6.11
N ILE A 156 1.64 -29.86 4.90
CA ILE A 156 0.80 -29.78 3.68
C ILE A 156 0.44 -31.17 3.14
N LYS A 157 1.15 -32.23 3.55
CA LYS A 157 0.90 -33.59 3.05
C LYS A 157 -0.26 -34.32 3.72
N SER A 158 -0.81 -33.85 4.84
CA SER A 158 -1.93 -34.55 5.52
C SER A 158 -3.34 -34.06 5.11
N LEU A 159 -3.45 -33.21 4.09
CA LEU A 159 -4.73 -32.63 3.64
C LEU A 159 -5.23 -33.21 2.30
N PHE A 160 -4.46 -34.09 1.65
CA PHE A 160 -4.81 -34.66 0.34
C PHE A 160 -5.27 -36.12 0.37
N ASP A 161 -5.24 -36.80 1.52
CA ASP A 161 -5.71 -38.20 1.65
C ASP A 161 -7.18 -38.34 2.08
N ASP A 162 -7.92 -37.23 2.25
CA ASP A 162 -9.32 -37.25 2.69
C ASP A 162 -10.32 -36.87 1.57
N LEU A 163 -9.91 -37.05 0.31
CA LEU A 163 -10.68 -36.65 -0.88
C LEU A 163 -10.70 -37.72 -1.99
N LEU A 164 -10.59 -39.00 -1.60
CA LEU A 164 -10.81 -40.16 -2.46
C LEU A 164 -11.91 -41.07 -1.92
#